data_AF-A0A5B6YNG9-F1
#
_entry.id   AF-A0A5B6YNG9-F1
#
_cell.length_a   1.000
_cell.length_b   1.000
_cell.length_c   1.000
_cell.angle_alpha   90.00
_cell.angle_beta   90.00
_cell.angle_gamma   90.00
#
_symmetry.space_group_name_H-M   'P 1'
#
loop_
_entity.id
_entity.type
_entity.pdbx_description
1 polymer ?
#
loop_
_entity_poly.entity_id
_entity_poly.type
_entity_poly.pdbx_seq_one_letter_code
_entity_poly.pdbx_strand_id
1 'polypeptide(L)'
;ASVIANILKRSHSKDMLTCTTSTENISMQAWNTLWPQERKRQRAFFLFGLALILQLDIEGIRTFFHTFFRLPNWMWQGFLGSTLSSADLVLFAFYMFIIAPSNMRMRLIRHLLSDPTGA
;
A
#
# COMPACT_ATOMS: atom_id res chain seq x y z
N ALA A 1 3.51 -13.50 38.94
CA ALA A 1 4.98 -13.73 38.95
C ALA A 1 5.38 -15.21 38.82
N SER A 2 4.75 -16.15 39.55
CA SER A 2 5.19 -17.57 39.59
C SER A 2 4.95 -18.40 38.31
N VAL A 3 3.86 -18.13 37.57
CA VAL A 3 3.52 -18.88 36.33
C VAL A 3 4.53 -18.61 35.21
N ILE A 4 5.00 -17.37 35.07
CA ILE A 4 5.99 -16.96 34.06
C ILE A 4 7.34 -17.65 34.32
N ALA A 5 7.74 -17.78 35.59
CA ALA A 5 8.99 -18.44 35.96
C ALA A 5 8.99 -19.95 35.66
N ASN A 6 7.84 -20.62 35.84
CA ASN A 6 7.71 -22.06 35.57
C ASN A 6 7.65 -22.38 34.06
N ILE A 7 7.14 -21.45 33.23
CA ILE A 7 7.15 -21.57 31.77
C ILE A 7 8.58 -21.41 31.22
N LEU A 8 9.34 -20.44 31.73
CA LEU A 8 10.74 -20.23 31.37
C LEU A 8 11.64 -21.44 31.70
N LYS A 9 11.44 -22.08 32.86
CA LYS A 9 12.26 -23.22 33.29
C LYS A 9 12.02 -24.50 32.48
N ARG A 10 10.81 -24.69 31.92
CA ARG A 10 10.45 -25.90 31.16
C ARG A 10 10.88 -25.83 29.68
N SER A 11 11.04 -24.62 29.14
CA SER A 11 11.48 -24.36 27.76
C SER A 11 12.97 -24.66 27.53
N HIS A 12 13.82 -24.40 28.53
CA HIS A 12 15.27 -24.42 28.36
C HIS A 12 15.90 -25.77 27.98
N SER A 13 15.30 -26.91 28.36
CA SER A 13 15.89 -28.24 28.11
C SER A 13 15.40 -28.93 26.84
N LYS A 14 14.36 -28.40 26.18
CA LYS A 14 13.77 -29.05 24.99
C LYS A 14 13.88 -28.20 23.71
N ASP A 15 14.15 -26.90 23.83
CA ASP A 15 14.04 -25.95 22.71
C ASP A 15 15.27 -25.76 21.82
N MET A 16 16.44 -26.33 22.13
CA MET A 16 17.66 -25.98 21.38
C MET A 16 17.64 -26.42 19.89
N LEU A 17 16.76 -27.35 19.52
CA LEU A 17 16.58 -27.82 18.13
C LEU A 17 15.28 -27.37 17.46
N THR A 18 14.28 -26.89 18.23
CA THR A 18 13.01 -26.34 17.73
C THR A 18 13.01 -24.81 17.68
N CYS A 19 13.96 -24.16 18.35
CA CYS A 19 14.04 -22.70 18.48
C CYS A 19 14.32 -22.00 17.15
N THR A 20 15.11 -22.58 16.24
CA THR A 20 15.42 -21.92 14.95
C THR A 20 14.19 -21.81 14.06
N THR A 21 13.44 -22.90 13.87
CA THR A 21 12.18 -22.89 13.10
C THR A 21 11.04 -22.15 13.81
N SER A 22 11.01 -22.15 15.14
CA SER A 22 10.03 -21.40 15.94
C SER A 22 10.26 -19.89 15.93
N THR A 23 11.52 -19.44 16.01
CA THR A 23 11.88 -18.01 16.08
C THR A 23 11.67 -17.31 14.73
N GLU A 24 11.94 -18.00 13.62
CA GLU A 24 11.59 -17.52 12.27
C GLU A 24 10.08 -17.29 12.12
N ASN A 25 9.27 -18.20 12.67
CA ASN A 25 7.81 -18.11 12.61
C ASN A 25 7.27 -16.92 13.43
N ILE A 26 7.80 -16.67 14.62
CA ILE A 26 7.42 -15.52 15.47
C ILE A 26 7.83 -14.19 14.81
N SER A 27 9.03 -14.13 14.24
CA SER A 27 9.52 -12.94 13.53
C SER A 27 8.64 -12.61 12.32
N MET A 28 8.26 -13.63 11.54
CA MET A 28 7.38 -13.45 10.38
C MET A 28 5.96 -13.04 10.78
N GLN A 29 5.43 -13.58 11.88
CA GLN A 29 4.14 -13.15 12.43
C GLN A 29 4.16 -11.70 12.90
N ALA A 30 5.21 -11.28 13.62
CA ALA A 30 5.40 -9.90 14.03
C ALA A 30 5.51 -8.97 12.81
N TRP A 31 6.26 -9.36 11.78
CA TRP A 31 6.39 -8.63 10.52
C TRP A 31 5.04 -8.47 9.81
N ASN A 32 4.27 -9.54 9.66
CA ASN A 32 2.96 -9.49 8.99
C ASN A 32 1.92 -8.71 9.80
N THR A 33 2.05 -8.67 11.12
CA THR A 33 1.18 -7.88 12.01
C THR A 33 1.49 -6.39 11.90
N LEU A 34 2.77 -6.01 11.93
CA LEU A 34 3.21 -4.62 11.84
C LEU A 34 3.05 -4.06 10.41
N TRP A 35 3.30 -4.88 9.39
CA TRP A 35 3.12 -4.54 7.97
C TRP A 35 2.14 -5.51 7.30
N PRO A 36 0.82 -5.30 7.50
CA PRO A 36 -0.19 -6.05 6.78
C PRO A 36 -0.06 -5.85 5.26
N GLN A 37 -0.32 -6.90 4.49
CA GLN A 37 -0.21 -6.86 3.02
C GLN A 37 -1.08 -5.76 2.40
N GLU A 38 -2.26 -5.53 2.97
CA GLU A 38 -3.18 -4.49 2.54
C GLU A 38 -2.55 -3.09 2.62
N ARG A 39 -1.91 -2.76 3.75
CA ARG A 39 -1.21 -1.47 3.91
C ARG A 39 -0.03 -1.33 2.97
N LYS A 40 0.68 -2.43 2.66
CA LYS A 40 1.77 -2.41 1.67
C LYS A 40 1.24 -2.05 0.28
N ARG A 41 0.11 -2.64 -0.14
CA ARG A 41 -0.55 -2.33 -1.43
C ARG A 41 -1.02 -0.89 -1.51
N GLN A 42 -1.71 -0.41 -0.47
CA GLN A 42 -2.14 1.00 -0.39
C GLN A 42 -0.94 1.94 -0.50
N ARG A 43 0.13 1.69 0.26
CA ARG A 43 1.35 2.49 0.21
C ARG A 43 2.02 2.48 -1.17
N ALA A 44 2.11 1.32 -1.81
CA ALA A 44 2.64 1.20 -3.17
C ALA A 44 1.80 2.04 -4.16
N PHE A 45 0.47 1.99 -4.05
CA PHE A 45 -0.42 2.80 -4.86
C PHE A 45 -0.20 4.32 -4.66
N PHE A 46 -0.07 4.77 -3.42
CA PHE A 46 0.21 6.19 -3.14
C PHE A 46 1.57 6.63 -3.67
N LEU A 47 2.60 5.78 -3.56
CA LEU A 47 3.92 6.06 -4.11
C LEU A 47 3.88 6.15 -5.64
N PHE A 48 3.16 5.23 -6.30
CA PHE A 48 2.91 5.29 -7.73
C PHE A 48 2.23 6.60 -8.15
N GLY A 49 1.14 6.97 -7.47
CA GLY A 49 0.42 8.22 -7.76
C GLY A 49 1.29 9.46 -7.54
N LEU A 50 2.11 9.47 -6.48
CA LEU A 50 3.04 10.56 -6.20
C LEU A 50 4.12 10.68 -7.28
N ALA A 51 4.74 9.56 -7.66
CA ALA A 51 5.77 9.52 -8.69
C ALA A 51 5.23 10.03 -10.04
N LEU A 52 4.01 9.65 -10.40
CA LEU A 52 3.31 10.19 -11.56
C LEU A 52 3.15 11.70 -11.48
N ILE A 53 2.62 12.23 -10.36
CA ILE A 53 2.37 13.67 -10.20
C ILE A 53 3.66 14.48 -10.36
N LEU A 54 4.78 13.99 -9.81
CA LEU A 54 6.08 14.64 -9.90
C LEU A 54 6.64 14.73 -11.34
N GLN A 55 6.18 13.86 -12.25
CA GLN A 55 6.58 13.85 -13.66
C GLN A 55 5.71 14.76 -14.54
N LEU A 56 4.63 15.34 -14.02
CA LEU A 56 3.73 16.20 -14.77
C LEU A 56 4.24 17.66 -14.81
N ASP A 57 4.01 18.33 -15.94
CA ASP A 57 4.11 19.78 -16.07
C ASP A 57 2.93 20.50 -15.39
N ILE A 58 2.98 21.83 -15.30
CA ILE A 58 1.95 22.66 -14.63
C ILE A 58 0.54 22.36 -15.15
N GLU A 59 0.37 22.25 -16.47
CA GLU A 59 -0.92 21.95 -17.09
C GLU A 59 -1.38 20.51 -16.79
N GLY A 60 -0.44 19.56 -16.77
CA GLY A 60 -0.70 18.18 -16.38
C GLY A 60 -1.16 18.06 -14.93
N ILE A 61 -0.51 18.76 -14.00
CA ILE A 61 -0.88 18.79 -12.58
C ILE A 61 -2.29 19.40 -12.41
N ARG A 62 -2.58 20.53 -13.08
CA ARG A 62 -3.92 21.14 -13.05
C ARG A 62 -4.98 20.17 -13.57
N THR A 63 -4.71 19.52 -14.69
CA THR A 63 -5.63 18.54 -15.29
C THR A 63 -5.84 17.33 -14.39
N PHE A 64 -4.76 16.85 -13.75
CA PHE A 64 -4.82 15.75 -12.80
C PHE A 64 -5.75 16.09 -11.64
N PHE A 65 -5.50 17.20 -10.94
CA PHE A 65 -6.31 17.56 -9.77
C PHE A 65 -7.73 17.97 -10.14
N HIS A 66 -7.94 18.59 -11.30
CA HIS A 66 -9.29 18.85 -11.81
C HIS A 66 -10.08 17.55 -12.03
N THR A 67 -9.45 16.52 -12.58
CA THR A 67 -10.08 15.19 -12.75
C THR A 67 -10.30 14.50 -11.40
N PHE A 68 -9.30 14.56 -10.52
CA PHE A 68 -9.31 13.98 -9.18
C PHE A 68 -10.49 14.49 -8.34
N PHE A 69 -10.69 15.81 -8.28
CA PHE A 69 -11.77 16.41 -7.50
C PHE A 69 -13.15 16.34 -8.17
N ARG A 70 -13.23 15.89 -9.43
CA ARG A 70 -14.51 15.59 -10.11
C ARG A 70 -15.07 14.21 -9.76
N LEU A 71 -14.28 13.36 -9.11
CA LEU A 71 -14.77 12.08 -8.61
C LEU A 71 -15.83 12.26 -7.53
N PRO A 72 -16.65 11.23 -7.24
CA PRO A 72 -17.55 11.26 -6.09
C PRO A 72 -16.83 11.64 -4.79
N ASN A 73 -17.49 12.43 -3.94
CA ASN A 73 -16.88 12.98 -2.72
C ASN A 73 -16.20 11.94 -1.84
N TRP A 74 -16.86 10.80 -1.63
CA TRP A 74 -16.31 9.72 -0.81
C TRP A 74 -15.00 9.13 -1.36
N MET A 75 -14.79 9.14 -2.68
CA MET A 75 -13.59 8.58 -3.30
C MET A 75 -12.38 9.47 -3.06
N TRP A 76 -12.44 10.75 -3.44
CA TRP A 76 -11.29 11.63 -3.28
C TRP A 76 -11.03 11.97 -1.81
N GLN A 77 -12.07 12.07 -0.98
CA GLN A 77 -11.91 12.23 0.47
C GLN A 77 -11.29 10.99 1.09
N GLY A 78 -11.75 9.79 0.71
CA GLY A 78 -11.20 8.54 1.21
C GLY A 78 -9.75 8.33 0.77
N PHE A 79 -9.42 8.72 -0.46
CA PHE A 79 -8.04 8.68 -0.96
C PHE A 79 -7.13 9.57 -0.11
N LEU A 80 -7.49 10.84 0.08
CA LEU A 80 -6.71 11.78 0.89
C LEU A 80 -6.65 11.37 2.37
N GLY A 81 -7.72 10.77 2.89
CA GLY A 81 -7.80 10.25 4.25
C GLY A 81 -7.09 8.91 4.46
N SER A 82 -6.55 8.28 3.40
CA SER A 82 -6.01 6.91 3.45
C SER A 82 -6.98 5.88 4.05
N THR A 83 -8.30 6.05 3.80
CA THR A 83 -9.35 5.16 4.33
C THR A 83 -9.87 4.16 3.31
N LEU A 84 -9.51 4.31 2.02
CA LEU A 84 -9.88 3.39 0.95
C LEU A 84 -9.11 2.07 1.06
N SER A 85 -9.80 0.96 0.81
CA SER A 85 -9.15 -0.33 0.62
C SER A 85 -8.34 -0.38 -0.69
N SER A 86 -7.47 -1.36 -0.85
CA SER A 86 -6.71 -1.60 -2.08
C SER A 86 -7.63 -1.87 -3.27
N ALA A 87 -8.76 -2.53 -3.05
CA ALA A 87 -9.80 -2.70 -4.07
C ALA A 87 -10.44 -1.35 -4.45
N ASP A 88 -10.76 -0.52 -3.46
CA ASP A 88 -11.28 0.83 -3.72
C ASP A 88 -10.26 1.72 -4.43
N LEU A 89 -8.96 1.56 -4.17
CA LEU A 89 -7.89 2.27 -4.88
C LEU A 89 -7.76 1.84 -6.34
N VAL A 90 -7.93 0.55 -6.63
CA VAL A 90 -8.01 0.07 -8.02
C VAL A 90 -9.23 0.65 -8.73
N LEU A 91 -10.38 0.66 -8.05
CA LEU A 91 -11.60 1.29 -8.57
C LEU A 91 -11.40 2.79 -8.80
N PHE A 92 -10.79 3.48 -7.84
CA PHE A 92 -10.42 4.89 -7.93
C PHE A 92 -9.55 5.17 -9.16
N ALA A 93 -8.51 4.36 -9.39
CA ALA A 93 -7.64 4.48 -10.58
C ALA A 93 -8.44 4.32 -11.88
N PHE A 94 -9.36 3.37 -11.92
CA PHE A 94 -10.20 3.10 -13.07
C PHE A 94 -11.13 4.29 -13.38
N TYR A 95 -11.79 4.87 -12.36
CA TYR A 95 -12.60 6.06 -12.54
C TYR A 95 -11.76 7.27 -12.98
N MET A 96 -10.60 7.49 -12.36
CA MET A 96 -9.65 8.52 -12.80
C MET A 96 -9.33 8.36 -14.29
N PHE A 97 -9.03 7.14 -14.74
CA PHE A 97 -8.69 6.86 -16.14
C PHE A 97 -9.85 7.16 -17.09
N ILE A 98 -11.08 6.79 -16.73
CA ILE A 98 -12.28 7.05 -17.55
C ILE A 98 -12.54 8.55 -17.68
N ILE A 99 -12.43 9.32 -16.60
CA ILE A 99 -12.77 10.76 -16.61
C ILE A 99 -11.62 11.60 -17.19
N ALA A 100 -10.38 11.14 -17.06
CA ALA A 100 -9.20 11.86 -17.53
C ALA A 100 -9.22 12.09 -19.06
N PRO A 101 -8.77 13.27 -19.53
CA PRO A 101 -8.62 13.54 -20.95
C PRO A 101 -7.52 12.68 -21.59
N SER A 102 -7.58 12.51 -22.92
CA SER A 102 -6.72 11.57 -23.67
C SER A 102 -5.22 11.81 -23.50
N ASN A 103 -4.81 13.08 -23.40
CA ASN A 103 -3.42 13.47 -23.11
C ASN A 103 -2.94 12.95 -21.75
N MET A 104 -3.80 13.00 -20.73
CA MET A 104 -3.50 12.54 -19.38
C MET A 104 -3.49 11.01 -19.29
N ARG A 105 -4.40 10.32 -19.98
CA ARG A 105 -4.40 8.85 -20.08
C ARG A 105 -3.08 8.32 -20.64
N MET A 106 -2.55 8.95 -21.69
CA MET A 106 -1.27 8.57 -22.29
C MET A 106 -0.11 8.69 -21.29
N ARG A 107 -0.10 9.73 -20.46
CA ARG A 107 0.91 9.91 -19.41
C ARG A 107 0.80 8.85 -18.32
N LEU A 108 -0.43 8.50 -17.92
CA LEU A 108 -0.70 7.39 -16.98
C LEU A 108 -0.12 6.07 -17.49
N ILE A 109 -0.40 5.73 -18.75
CA ILE A 109 0.07 4.48 -19.38
C ILE A 109 1.60 4.45 -19.49
N ARG A 110 2.21 5.56 -19.91
CA ARG A 110 3.68 5.66 -19.98
C ARG A 110 4.33 5.45 -18.62
N HIS A 111 3.76 6.05 -17.57
CA HIS A 111 4.29 5.90 -16.21
C HIS A 111 4.13 4.45 -15.71
N LEU A 112 2.97 3.83 -15.92
CA LEU A 112 2.71 2.43 -15.56
C LEU A 112 3.65 1.43 -16.25
N LEU A 113 4.08 1.73 -17.48
CA LEU A 113 5.04 0.88 -18.22
C LEU A 113 6.50 1.14 -17.82
N SER A 114 6.81 2.31 -17.26
CA SER A 114 8.18 2.72 -16.95
C SER A 114 8.55 2.48 -15.48
N ASP A 115 7.57 2.43 -14.59
CA ASP A 115 7.79 2.34 -13.15
C ASP A 115 7.45 0.94 -12.61
N PRO A 116 8.44 0.15 -12.16
CA PRO A 116 8.21 -1.16 -11.56
C PRO A 116 7.59 -1.09 -10.16
N THR A 117 7.44 0.09 -9.57
CA THR A 117 6.94 0.27 -8.19
C THR A 117 5.46 -0.13 -8.02
N GLY A 118 4.72 -0.28 -9.13
CA GLY A 118 3.33 -0.74 -9.15
C GLY A 118 3.13 -2.26 -9.21
N ALA A 119 4.20 -3.05 -9.35
CA ALA A 119 4.18 -4.52 -9.43
C ALA A 119 4.47 -5.22 -8.10
#